data_AF-A0A1N7HF38-F1
#
_entry.id   AF-A0A1N7HF38-F1
#
_cell.length_a   1.000
_cell.length_b   1.000
_cell.length_c   1.000
_cell.angle_alpha   90.00
_cell.angle_beta   90.00
_cell.angle_gamma   90.00
#
_symmetry.space_group_name_H-M   'P 1'
#
loop_
_entity.id
_entity.type
_entity.pdbx_description
1 polymer ?
#
loop_
_entity_poly.entity_id
_entity_poly.type
_entity_poly.pdbx_seq_one_letter_code
_entity_poly.pdbx_strand_id
1 'polypeptide(L)'
;MSTASDDRELASEALRILIAEGESATQNGHLWRRYDWRDLAQRLGVTTHRLDVACANVRTDDELGTEDGYLWVRDDYARTLAEALNR
;
A
#
# COMPACT_ATOMS: atom_id res chain seq x y z
N MET A 1 22.76 -4.18 3.94
CA MET A 1 22.37 -3.03 3.10
C MET A 1 21.09 -3.43 2.36
N SER A 2 20.14 -2.49 2.23
CA SER A 2 18.89 -2.55 1.44
C SER A 2 17.58 -3.00 2.11
N THR A 3 17.33 -2.64 3.38
CA THR A 3 15.98 -2.83 3.97
C THR A 3 14.96 -1.79 3.48
N ALA A 4 15.35 -0.51 3.35
CA ALA A 4 14.40 0.55 3.00
C ALA A 4 13.86 0.46 1.54
N SER A 5 14.70 0.02 0.59
CA SER A 5 14.23 -0.23 -0.79
C SER A 5 13.33 -1.45 -0.87
N ASP A 6 13.69 -2.54 -0.19
CA ASP A 6 12.90 -3.78 -0.11
C ASP A 6 11.53 -3.52 0.57
N ASP A 7 11.53 -2.71 1.64
CA ASP A 7 10.31 -2.22 2.30
C ASP A 7 9.42 -1.44 1.35
N ARG A 8 10.01 -0.53 0.57
CA ARG A 8 9.26 0.32 -0.35
C ARG A 8 8.70 -0.48 -1.52
N GLU A 9 9.44 -1.46 -2.04
CA GLU A 9 8.95 -2.37 -3.07
C GLU A 9 7.80 -3.24 -2.54
N LEU A 10 7.94 -3.83 -1.36
CA LEU A 10 6.89 -4.63 -0.73
C LEU A 10 5.63 -3.81 -0.47
N ALA A 11 5.76 -2.60 0.08
CA ALA A 11 4.63 -1.70 0.30
C ALA A 11 3.98 -1.25 -1.03
N SER A 12 4.78 -0.95 -2.05
CA SER A 12 4.29 -0.59 -3.39
C SER A 12 3.50 -1.74 -4.03
N GLU A 13 3.98 -2.97 -3.89
CA GLU A 13 3.32 -4.15 -4.44
C GLU A 13 2.01 -4.47 -3.70
N ALA A 14 2.02 -4.36 -2.37
CA ALA A 14 0.80 -4.42 -1.56
C ALA A 14 -0.25 -3.39 -2.00
N LEU A 15 0.16 -2.14 -2.18
CA LEU A 15 -0.71 -1.06 -2.65
C LEU A 15 -1.26 -1.34 -4.06
N ARG A 16 -0.43 -1.85 -4.97
CA ARG A 16 -0.84 -2.23 -6.33
C ARG A 16 -1.97 -3.26 -6.31
N ILE A 17 -1.83 -4.31 -5.49
CA ILE A 17 -2.86 -5.34 -5.33
C ILE A 17 -4.16 -4.71 -4.82
N LEU A 18 -4.08 -3.89 -3.76
CA LEU A 18 -5.25 -3.20 -3.20
C LEU A 18 -5.93 -2.25 -4.18
N ILE A 19 -5.15 -1.54 -5.00
CA ILE A 19 -5.66 -0.65 -6.05
C ILE A 19 -6.38 -1.46 -7.14
N ALA A 20 -5.82 -2.61 -7.52
CA ALA A 20 -6.38 -3.44 -8.59
C ALA A 20 -7.69 -4.15 -8.19
N GLU A 21 -7.86 -4.50 -6.91
CA GLU A 21 -8.93 -5.43 -6.51
C GLU A 21 -10.06 -4.82 -5.68
N GLY A 22 -9.83 -3.72 -4.99
CA GLY A 22 -10.83 -3.18 -4.05
C GLY A 22 -11.88 -2.28 -4.70
N GLU A 23 -12.85 -1.86 -3.89
CA GLU A 23 -13.56 -0.59 -4.08
C GLU A 23 -12.72 0.58 -3.55
N SER A 24 -12.60 1.65 -4.34
CA SER A 24 -11.83 2.84 -3.99
C SER A 24 -12.76 3.97 -3.67
N ALA A 25 -12.53 4.63 -2.55
CA ALA A 25 -13.05 5.95 -2.31
C ALA A 25 -11.92 6.97 -2.43
N THR A 26 -11.98 7.87 -3.40
CA THR A 26 -11.06 9.02 -3.43
C THR A 26 -11.66 10.13 -2.58
N GLN A 27 -11.01 10.48 -1.47
CA GLN A 27 -11.44 11.55 -0.57
C GLN A 27 -10.23 12.35 -0.09
N ASN A 28 -10.35 13.68 -0.09
CA ASN A 28 -9.28 14.61 0.33
C ASN A 28 -7.96 14.42 -0.43
N GLY A 29 -8.00 14.02 -1.71
CA GLY A 29 -6.80 13.74 -2.49
C GLY A 29 -6.05 12.46 -2.07
N HIS A 30 -6.71 11.59 -1.30
CA HIS A 30 -6.22 10.28 -0.94
C HIS A 30 -7.17 9.21 -1.48
N LEU A 31 -6.62 8.11 -1.96
CA LEU A 31 -7.33 6.90 -2.29
C LEU A 31 -7.45 6.05 -1.01
N TRP A 32 -8.68 5.82 -0.57
CA TRP A 32 -9.01 5.02 0.59
C TRP A 32 -9.43 3.62 0.16
N ARG A 33 -8.82 2.62 0.79
CA ARG A 33 -9.07 1.20 0.56
C ARG A 33 -9.25 0.50 1.89
N ARG A 34 -10.31 -0.28 2.00
CA ARG A 34 -10.42 -1.22 3.13
C ARG A 34 -9.37 -2.31 2.91
N TYR A 35 -8.54 -2.58 3.92
CA TYR A 35 -7.47 -3.56 3.79
C TYR A 35 -7.68 -4.72 4.77
N ASP A 36 -7.30 -5.92 4.36
CA ASP A 36 -7.08 -7.06 5.25
C ASP A 36 -5.60 -7.46 5.13
N TRP A 37 -4.81 -7.13 6.15
CA TRP A 37 -3.37 -7.40 6.12
C TRP A 37 -3.06 -8.89 5.98
N ARG A 38 -3.97 -9.76 6.42
CA ARG A 38 -3.75 -11.20 6.46
C ARG A 38 -3.83 -11.80 5.06
N ASP A 39 -4.85 -11.40 4.29
CA ASP A 39 -4.97 -11.81 2.88
C ASP A 39 -3.77 -11.30 2.06
N LEU A 40 -3.43 -10.01 2.20
CA LEU A 40 -2.31 -9.42 1.47
C LEU A 40 -0.98 -10.08 1.79
N ALA A 41 -0.69 -10.28 3.07
CA ALA A 41 0.56 -10.92 3.50
C ALA A 41 0.66 -12.35 2.95
N GLN A 42 -0.44 -13.10 2.93
CA GLN A 42 -0.48 -14.45 2.37
C GLN A 42 -0.17 -14.46 0.87
N ARG A 43 -0.69 -13.49 0.12
CA ARG A 43 -0.48 -13.39 -1.34
C ARG A 43 0.93 -12.95 -1.70
N LEU A 44 1.49 -12.05 -0.90
CA LEU A 44 2.86 -11.57 -1.04
C LEU A 44 3.89 -12.58 -0.47
N GLY A 45 3.44 -13.66 0.17
CA GLY A 45 4.34 -14.65 0.77
C GLY A 45 5.14 -14.12 1.96
N VAL A 46 4.64 -13.08 2.63
CA VAL A 46 5.28 -12.43 3.79
C VAL A 46 4.42 -12.57 5.05
N THR A 47 4.97 -12.20 6.21
CA THR A 47 4.18 -12.10 7.44
C THR A 47 3.43 -10.78 7.50
N THR A 48 2.28 -10.76 8.18
CA THR A 48 1.52 -9.53 8.45
C THR A 48 2.38 -8.48 9.16
N HIS A 49 3.26 -8.91 10.07
CA HIS A 49 4.21 -8.04 10.75
C HIS A 49 5.24 -7.41 9.80
N ARG A 50 5.78 -8.19 8.84
CA ARG A 50 6.73 -7.66 7.85
C ARG A 50 6.07 -6.60 6.96
N LEU A 51 4.85 -6.86 6.54
CA LEU A 51 4.07 -5.95 5.73
C LEU A 51 3.68 -4.67 6.49
N ASP A 52 3.29 -4.81 7.77
CA ASP A 52 3.01 -3.67 8.65
C ASP A 52 4.25 -2.78 8.83
N VAL A 53 5.43 -3.37 9.08
CA VAL A 53 6.70 -2.65 9.17
C VAL A 53 7.06 -1.95 7.86
N ALA A 54 6.89 -2.64 6.72
CA ALA A 54 7.18 -2.07 5.41
C ALA A 54 6.29 -0.86 5.12
N CYS A 55 4.98 -0.97 5.38
CA CYS A 55 4.06 0.15 5.25
C CYS A 55 4.37 1.26 6.25
N ALA A 56 4.71 0.96 7.50
CA ALA A 56 5.10 1.95 8.51
C ALA A 56 6.35 2.75 8.10
N ASN A 57 7.33 2.11 7.46
CA ASN A 57 8.52 2.79 6.96
C ASN A 57 8.17 3.78 5.83
N VAL A 58 7.24 3.42 4.93
CA VAL A 58 6.77 4.30 3.86
C VAL A 58 5.83 5.41 4.38
N ARG A 59 5.09 5.18 5.47
CA ARG A 59 4.26 6.23 6.12
C ARG A 59 5.06 7.47 6.50
N THR A 60 6.34 7.31 6.83
CA THR A 60 7.24 8.42 7.18
C THR A 60 7.39 9.46 6.06
N ASP A 61 7.06 9.08 4.81
CA ASP A 61 7.13 9.93 3.61
C ASP A 61 5.80 10.65 3.30
N ASP A 62 4.77 10.49 4.16
CA ASP A 62 3.40 11.06 3.99
C ASP A 62 2.66 10.57 2.73
N GLU A 63 3.13 9.49 2.11
CA GLU A 63 2.56 8.95 0.86
C GLU A 63 1.38 8.00 1.11
N LEU A 64 1.35 7.32 2.25
CA LEU A 64 0.30 6.38 2.64
C LEU A 64 0.14 6.37 4.17
N GLY A 65 -0.99 5.84 4.65
CA GLY A 65 -1.26 5.65 6.06
C GLY A 65 -2.44 4.74 6.32
N THR A 66 -2.58 4.28 7.57
CA THR A 66 -3.73 3.51 8.02
C THR A 66 -4.54 4.29 9.05
N GLU A 67 -5.86 4.27 8.89
CA GLU A 67 -6.84 4.91 9.76
C GLU A 67 -8.16 4.10 9.74
N ASP A 68 -8.71 3.78 10.91
CA ASP A 68 -10.00 3.09 11.08
C ASP A 68 -10.18 1.79 10.26
N GLY A 69 -9.10 1.04 10.02
CA GLY A 69 -9.14 -0.18 9.19
C GLY A 69 -9.14 0.09 7.68
N TYR A 70 -8.90 1.33 7.28
CA TYR A 70 -8.64 1.74 5.92
C TYR A 70 -7.16 2.10 5.74
N LEU A 71 -6.65 1.80 4.57
CA LEU A 71 -5.37 2.24 4.06
C LEU A 71 -5.69 3.40 3.13
N TRP A 72 -5.16 4.57 3.44
CA TRP A 72 -5.19 5.70 2.54
C TRP A 72 -3.82 5.86 1.88
N VAL A 73 -3.82 6.28 0.62
CA VAL A 73 -2.60 6.56 -0.15
C VAL A 73 -2.83 7.84 -0.94
N ARG A 74 -1.83 8.70 -1.08
CA ARG A 74 -1.93 9.93 -1.89
C ARG A 74 -2.32 9.60 -3.33
N ASP A 75 -3.26 10.37 -3.89
CA ASP A 75 -3.79 10.18 -5.24
C ASP A 75 -2.69 10.12 -6.30
N ASP A 76 -1.68 10.98 -6.20
CA ASP A 76 -0.55 11.03 -7.14
C ASP A 76 0.30 9.75 -7.11
N TYR A 77 0.56 9.24 -5.90
CA TYR A 77 1.30 8.00 -5.71
C TYR A 77 0.47 6.77 -6.16
N ALA A 78 -0.82 6.74 -5.83
CA ALA A 78 -1.73 5.72 -6.33
C ALA A 78 -1.86 5.73 -7.86
N ARG A 79 -1.91 6.92 -8.49
CA ARG A 79 -1.94 7.06 -9.95
C ARG A 79 -0.65 6.51 -10.56
N THR A 80 0.51 6.84 -10.00
CA THR A 80 1.81 6.29 -10.42
C THR A 80 1.84 4.76 -10.34
N LEU A 81 1.31 4.19 -9.25
CA LEU A 81 1.22 2.73 -9.08
C LEU A 81 0.22 2.07 -10.04
N ALA A 82 -0.92 2.71 -10.29
CA ALA A 82 -1.93 2.23 -11.23
C ALA A 82 -1.45 2.28 -12.69
N GLU A 83 -0.69 3.31 -13.06
CA GLU A 83 -0.06 3.42 -14.37
C GLU A 83 1.02 2.35 -14.56
N ALA A 84 1.76 2.00 -13.50
CA ALA A 84 2.74 0.92 -13.55
C ALA A 84 2.10 -0.47 -13.76
N LEU A 85 0.84 -0.67 -13.36
CA LEU A 85 0.11 -1.94 -13.55
C LEU A 85 -0.48 -2.12 -14.95
N ASN A 86 -0.69 -1.04 -15.71
CA ASN A 86 -1.30 -1.07 -17.04
C ASN A 86 -0.29 -1.12 -18.19
N ARG A 87 1.01 -1.31 -17.90
CA ARG A 87 2.08 -1.49 -18.91
C ARG A 87 2.48 -2.95 -19.02
#